data_AF-A0ABD4E690-F1
#
_entry.id   AF-A0ABD4E690-F1
#
_cell.length_a   1.000
_cell.length_b   1.000
_cell.length_c   1.000
_cell.angle_alpha   90.00
_cell.angle_beta   90.00
_cell.angle_gamma   90.00
#
_symmetry.space_group_name_H-M   'P 1'
#
loop_
_entity.id
_entity.type
_entity.pdbx_description
1 polymer ?
#
loop_
_entity_poly.entity_id
_entity_poly.type
_entity_poly.pdbx_seq_one_letter_code
_entity_poly.pdbx_strand_id
1 'polypeptide(L)' 'MAVAAIDRLVHHSTIFELNVESYRRRSASDNKQARRRQLPETEPEATTTMTT' A
#
# COMPACT_ATOMS: atom_id res chain seq x y z
N MET A 1 14.13 -30.90 -10.65
CA MET A 1 12.98 -31.05 -9.73
C MET A 1 11.87 -30.02 -9.98
N ALA A 2 12.19 -28.75 -10.24
CA ALA A 2 11.19 -27.69 -10.46
C ALA A 2 10.24 -27.93 -11.65
N VAL A 3 10.75 -28.38 -12.81
CA VAL A 3 9.94 -28.56 -14.03
C VAL A 3 8.82 -29.59 -13.84
N ALA A 4 9.10 -30.72 -13.19
CA ALA A 4 8.10 -31.74 -12.90
C ALA A 4 7.02 -31.25 -11.91
N ALA A 5 7.34 -30.28 -11.05
CA ALA A 5 6.35 -29.67 -10.17
C ALA A 5 5.43 -28.71 -10.94
N ILE A 6 6.00 -27.89 -11.83
CA ILE A 6 5.23 -26.98 -12.69
C ILE A 6 4.28 -27.76 -13.60
N ASP A 7 4.79 -28.81 -14.26
CA ASP A 7 3.99 -29.68 -15.13
C ASP A 7 2.73 -30.23 -14.43
N ARG A 8 2.90 -30.80 -13.23
CA ARG A 8 1.77 -31.29 -12.42
C ARG A 8 0.79 -30.21 -11.98
N LEU A 9 1.28 -29.01 -11.67
CA LEU A 9 0.41 -27.88 -11.31
C LEU A 9 -0.42 -27.41 -12.50
N VAL A 10 0.18 -27.33 -13.69
CA VAL A 10 -0.48 -26.79 -14.89
C VAL A 10 -1.47 -27.80 -15.49
N HIS A 11 -1.22 -29.11 -15.34
CA HIS A 11 -2.02 -30.16 -15.98
C HIS A 11 -3.53 -30.13 -15.66
N HIS A 12 -3.92 -29.80 -14.43
CA HIS A 12 -5.32 -29.69 -14.00
C HIS A 12 -5.56 -28.38 -13.24
N SER A 13 -5.17 -27.26 -13.85
CA SER A 13 -5.43 -25.93 -13.31
C SER A 13 -6.29 -25.11 -14.24
N THR A 14 -7.16 -24.29 -13.65
CA THR A 14 -7.75 -23.14 -14.34
C THR A 14 -6.89 -21.93 -14.03
N ILE A 15 -6.21 -21.40 -15.05
CA ILE A 15 -5.29 -20.27 -14.90
C ILE A 15 -6.06 -18.96 -15.07
N PHE A 16 -5.92 -18.06 -14.10
CA PHE A 16 -6.48 -16.71 -14.16
C PHE A 16 -5.36 -15.69 -14.21
N GLU A 17 -5.46 -14.76 -15.16
CA GLU A 17 -4.59 -13.60 -15.23
C GLU A 17 -5.30 -12.39 -14.61
N LEU A 18 -4.71 -11.83 -13.55
CA LEU A 18 -5.26 -10.71 -12.81
C LEU A 18 -4.32 -9.50 -12.89
N ASN A 19 -4.61 -8.57 -13.80
CA ASN A 19 -3.88 -7.31 -13.96
C ASN A 19 -4.54 -6.17 -13.17
N VAL A 20 -4.75 -6.37 -11.87
CA VAL A 20 -5.47 -5.41 -11.01
C VAL A 20 -4.50 -4.74 -10.05
N GLU A 21 -4.76 -3.47 -9.71
CA GLU A 21 -4.01 -2.73 -8.70
C GLU A 21 -4.05 -3.42 -7.32
N SER A 22 -2.96 -3.32 -6.55
CA SER A 22 -2.87 -3.89 -5.21
C SER A 22 -3.91 -3.30 -4.27
N TYR A 23 -4.75 -4.17 -3.70
CA TYR A 23 -5.73 -3.77 -2.69
C TYR A 23 -5.07 -3.05 -1.51
N ARG A 24 -3.95 -3.60 -1.01
CA ARG A 24 -3.23 -3.01 0.12
C ARG A 24 -2.72 -1.61 -0.20
N ARG A 25 -2.24 -1.40 -1.43
CA ARG A 25 -1.80 -0.08 -1.88
C ARG A 25 -2.97 0.90 -1.87
N ARG A 26 -4.12 0.52 -2.44
CA ARG A 26 -5.35 1.33 -2.45
C ARG A 26 -5.80 1.72 -1.04
N SER A 27 -5.91 0.74 -0.13
CA SER A 27 -6.32 1.00 1.25
C SER A 27 -5.33 1.91 1.99
N ALA A 28 -4.02 1.75 1.78
CA ALA A 28 -3.02 2.62 2.38
C ALA A 28 -3.12 4.06 1.86
N SER A 29 -3.34 4.25 0.56
CA SER A 29 -3.60 5.58 0.00
C SER A 29 -4.88 6.19 0.58
N ASP A 30 -5.97 5.44 0.67
CA ASP A 30 -7.24 5.93 1.19
C ASP A 30 -7.11 6.36 2.66
N ASN A 31 -6.40 5.56 3.47
CA ASN A 31 -6.08 5.88 4.86
C ASN A 31 -5.19 7.13 4.99
N LYS A 32 -4.17 7.28 4.14
CA LYS A 32 -3.35 8.50 4.09
C LYS A 32 -4.18 9.72 3.73
N GLN A 33 -5.10 9.60 2.76
CA GLN A 33 -5.99 10.69 2.43
C GLN A 33 -6.96 11.02 3.56
N ALA A 34 -7.50 10.01 4.25
CA ALA A 34 -8.36 10.20 5.43
C ALA A 34 -7.63 10.94 6.55
N ARG A 35 -6.40 10.55 6.86
CA ARG A 35 -5.56 11.26 7.84
C ARG A 35 -5.29 12.70 7.43
N ARG A 36 -4.98 12.95 6.14
CA ARG A 36 -4.74 14.31 5.65
C ARG A 36 -5.96 15.21 5.81
N ARG A 37 -7.17 14.68 5.60
CA ARG A 37 -8.42 15.42 5.83
C ARG A 37 -8.71 15.72 7.31
N GLN A 38 -8.11 14.97 8.22
CA GLN A 38 -8.29 15.11 9.66
C GLN A 38 -7.21 15.95 10.34
N LEU A 39 -6.10 16.25 9.66
CA LEU A 39 -5.04 17.07 10.24
C LEU A 39 -5.49 18.55 10.20
N PRO A 40 -5.62 19.25 11.34
CA PRO A 40 -5.77 20.68 11.34
C PRO A 40 -4.51 21.30 10.74
N GLU A 41 -4.68 22.30 9.87
CA GLU A 41 -3.58 23.06 9.28
C GLU A 41 -2.84 23.77 10.41
N THR A 42 -1.75 23.18 10.90
CA THR A 42 -0.92 23.80 11.94
C THR A 42 -0.08 24.88 11.26
N GLU A 43 -0.57 26.11 11.35
CA GLU A 43 0.18 27.35 11.16
C GLU A 43 1.55 27.26 11.89
N PRO A 44 2.68 27.58 11.23
CA PRO A 44 3.99 27.49 11.84
C PRO A 44 4.29 28.79 12.59
N GLU A 45 3.80 28.92 13.82
CA GLU A 45 4.21 30.02 14.71
C GLU A 45 4.73 29.47 16.04
N ALA A 46 5.86 30.02 16.48
CA ALA A 46 6.51 29.79 17.78
C ALA A 46 7.33 28.49 17.96
N THR A 47 8.49 28.41 17.30
CA THR A 47 9.69 27.82 17.93
C THR A 47 10.91 28.70 17.67
N THR A 48 10.83 29.97 18.06
CA THR A 48 12.00 30.85 18.21
C THR A 48 11.83 31.62 19.52
N THR A 49 12.14 31.00 20.65
CA THR A 49 12.67 31.70 21.84
C THR A 49 13.03 30.68 22.91
N MET A 50 14.10 30.98 23.65
CA MET A 50 14.58 30.31 24.87
C MET A 50 15.55 29.14 24.66
N THR A 51 16.78 29.46 24.26
CA THR A 51 17.95 28.86 24.91
C THR A 51 18.76 30.02 25.47
N THR A 52 18.69 30.18 26.79
CA THR A 52 19.52 31.11 27.58
C THR A 52 20.60 30.28 28.24
#